data_AF-U4KLI5-F1
#
_entry.id   AF-U4KLI5-F1
#
_cell.length_a   1.000
_cell.length_b   1.000
_cell.length_c   1.000
_cell.angle_alpha   90.00
_cell.angle_beta   90.00
_cell.angle_gamma   90.00
#
_symmetry.space_group_name_H-M   'P 1'
#
loop_
_entity.id
_entity.type
_entity.pdbx_description
1 polymer ?
#
loop_
_entity_poly.entity_id
_entity_poly.type
_entity_poly.pdbx_seq_one_letter_code
_entity_poly.pdbx_strand_id
1 'polypeptide(L)'
;MQINEQTAKRLWFERYGDVSQVQDLTGRWIYFDDYNNRTRQRNTTSGTHANFGWNIHHKQPLAKGGTNDPLNLEIVYIGTNDEAEDKTSFVIKDIVYEVRRIKRPEYGIYIKGTDQRVDWHR
;
A
#
# COMPACT_ATOMS: atom_id res chain seq x y z
N MET A 1 7.55 -6.85 -12.35
CA MET A 1 6.24 -7.53 -12.51
C MET A 1 5.33 -6.66 -13.38
N GLN A 2 4.52 -7.22 -14.28
CA GLN A 2 3.42 -6.44 -14.88
C GLN A 2 2.33 -6.29 -13.82
N ILE A 3 1.87 -5.07 -13.53
CA ILE A 3 0.85 -4.85 -12.51
C ILE A 3 -0.53 -5.08 -13.13
N ASN A 4 -1.21 -6.12 -12.66
CA ASN A 4 -2.60 -6.45 -12.98
C ASN A 4 -3.23 -7.20 -11.79
N GLU A 5 -4.53 -7.50 -11.85
CA GLU A 5 -5.23 -8.15 -10.72
C GLU A 5 -4.58 -9.48 -10.30
N GLN A 6 -4.26 -10.35 -11.25
CA GLN A 6 -3.66 -11.66 -10.97
C GLN A 6 -2.34 -11.53 -10.20
N THR A 7 -1.46 -10.65 -10.68
CA THR A 7 -0.13 -10.44 -10.08
C THR A 7 -0.20 -9.67 -8.76
N ALA A 8 -1.14 -8.73 -8.61
CA ALA A 8 -1.40 -8.03 -7.36
C ALA A 8 -1.93 -8.99 -6.28
N LYS A 9 -2.89 -9.87 -6.63
CA LYS A 9 -3.38 -10.91 -5.74
C LYS A 9 -2.30 -11.92 -5.39
N ARG A 10 -1.41 -12.28 -6.34
CA ARG A 10 -0.24 -13.12 -6.03
C ARG A 10 0.69 -12.44 -5.01
N LEU A 11 0.98 -11.15 -5.20
CA LEU A 11 1.77 -10.37 -4.24
C LEU A 11 1.11 -10.34 -2.86
N TRP A 12 -0.23 -10.21 -2.79
CA TRP A 12 -0.96 -10.32 -1.53
C TRP A 12 -0.71 -11.64 -0.81
N PHE A 13 -0.88 -12.78 -1.51
CA PHE A 13 -0.61 -14.10 -0.93
C PHE A 13 0.85 -14.26 -0.48
N GLU A 14 1.81 -13.76 -1.26
CA GLU A 14 3.23 -13.78 -0.91
C GLU A 14 3.54 -12.99 0.37
N ARG A 15 2.76 -11.96 0.69
CA ARG A 15 2.99 -11.04 1.82
C ARG A 15 2.21 -11.39 3.07
N TYR A 16 0.95 -11.77 2.89
CA TYR A 16 -0.02 -11.90 3.97
C TYR A 16 -0.60 -13.32 4.09
N GLY A 17 -0.31 -14.21 3.13
CA GLY A 17 -0.91 -15.53 3.06
C GLY A 17 -2.38 -15.51 2.63
N ASP A 18 -3.10 -16.58 2.98
CA ASP A 18 -4.53 -16.74 2.69
C ASP A 18 -5.39 -16.01 3.72
N VAL A 19 -5.40 -14.68 3.62
CA VAL A 19 -6.20 -13.80 4.48
C VAL A 19 -7.11 -12.91 3.63
N SER A 20 -8.36 -12.76 4.07
CA SER A 20 -9.40 -12.03 3.34
C SER A 20 -9.32 -10.51 3.51
N GLN A 21 -8.66 -10.03 4.55
CA GLN A 21 -8.49 -8.61 4.85
C GLN A 21 -7.20 -8.37 5.65
N VAL A 22 -6.60 -7.20 5.45
CA VAL A 22 -5.47 -6.70 6.26
C VAL A 22 -5.62 -5.19 6.47
N GLN A 23 -4.80 -4.62 7.34
CA GLN A 23 -4.62 -3.17 7.41
C GLN A 23 -3.41 -2.77 6.57
N ASP A 24 -3.52 -1.65 5.84
CA ASP A 24 -2.38 -1.04 5.17
C ASP A 24 -1.43 -0.35 6.17
N LEU A 25 -0.32 0.21 5.67
CA LEU A 25 0.68 0.91 6.49
C LEU A 25 0.13 2.10 7.31
N THR A 26 -1.08 2.58 7.01
CA THR A 26 -1.77 3.70 7.69
C THR A 26 -2.87 3.22 8.64
N GLY A 27 -3.01 1.90 8.81
CA GLY A 27 -4.05 1.27 9.63
C GLY A 27 -5.43 1.24 8.98
N ARG A 28 -5.55 1.50 7.66
CA ARG A 28 -6.84 1.41 6.94
C ARG A 28 -7.07 -0.03 6.49
N TRP A 29 -8.26 -0.55 6.75
CA TRP A 29 -8.64 -1.89 6.30
C TRP A 29 -8.76 -1.97 4.78
N ILE A 30 -8.36 -3.11 4.23
CA ILE A 30 -8.49 -3.45 2.81
C ILE A 30 -8.90 -4.92 2.69
N TYR A 31 -9.73 -5.25 1.70
CA TYR A 31 -10.21 -6.61 1.46
C TYR A 31 -9.63 -7.19 0.18
N PHE A 32 -9.14 -8.43 0.24
CA PHE A 32 -8.52 -9.14 -0.89
C PHE A 32 -9.34 -9.03 -2.19
N ASP A 33 -10.66 -9.22 -2.11
CA ASP A 33 -11.57 -9.20 -3.27
C ASP A 33 -11.88 -7.79 -3.84
N ASP A 34 -11.38 -6.73 -3.21
CA ASP A 34 -11.66 -5.34 -3.57
C ASP A 34 -10.51 -4.68 -4.34
N TYR A 35 -9.69 -5.47 -5.03
CA TYR A 35 -8.62 -4.96 -5.90
C TYR A 35 -9.17 -3.95 -6.93
N ASN A 36 -8.58 -2.74 -6.95
CA ASN A 36 -8.98 -1.59 -7.77
C ASN A 36 -10.46 -1.17 -7.62
N ASN A 37 -11.17 -1.63 -6.58
CA ASN A 37 -12.58 -1.32 -6.41
C ASN A 37 -12.80 -0.02 -5.62
N ARG A 38 -13.12 1.07 -6.31
CA ARG A 38 -13.36 2.38 -5.70
C ARG A 38 -14.78 2.61 -5.18
N THR A 39 -15.73 1.72 -5.48
CA THR A 39 -17.17 2.00 -5.28
C THR A 39 -17.86 1.02 -4.35
N ARG A 40 -17.40 -0.24 -4.26
CA ARG A 40 -17.98 -1.27 -3.41
C ARG A 40 -17.93 -0.80 -1.96
N GLN A 41 -19.10 -0.83 -1.33
CA GLN A 41 -19.27 -0.58 0.08
C GLN A 41 -19.39 -1.91 0.81
N ARG A 42 -18.75 -2.03 1.98
CA ARG A 42 -18.94 -3.15 2.91
C ARG A 42 -19.46 -2.62 4.23
N ASN A 43 -20.22 -3.45 4.94
CA ASN A 43 -20.66 -3.15 6.29
C ASN A 43 -19.47 -3.14 7.24
N THR A 44 -19.41 -2.12 8.09
CA THR A 44 -18.44 -2.04 9.18
C THR A 44 -19.04 -2.64 10.45
N THR A 45 -18.18 -2.92 11.42
CA THR A 45 -18.61 -3.38 12.76
C THR A 45 -19.49 -2.35 13.48
N SER A 46 -19.40 -1.07 13.12
CA SER A 46 -20.25 -0.01 13.67
C SER A 46 -21.60 0.13 12.95
N GLY A 47 -21.93 -0.76 12.00
CA GLY A 47 -23.17 -0.69 11.23
C GLY A 47 -23.18 0.39 10.14
N THR A 48 -22.02 0.98 9.85
CA THR A 48 -21.87 1.93 8.74
C THR A 48 -21.43 1.22 7.47
N HIS A 49 -21.34 1.94 6.36
CA HIS A 49 -20.82 1.43 5.09
C HIS A 49 -19.55 2.20 4.73
N ALA A 50 -18.52 1.49 4.28
CA ALA A 50 -17.29 2.11 3.81
C ALA A 50 -16.69 1.35 2.62
N ASN A 51 -15.91 2.05 1.80
CA ASN A 51 -15.09 1.43 0.77
C ASN A 51 -13.76 0.96 1.34
N PHE A 52 -13.32 -0.22 0.92
CA PHE A 52 -12.09 -0.86 1.36
C PHE A 52 -11.23 -1.33 0.17
N GLY A 53 -11.37 -0.63 -0.96
CA GLY A 53 -10.60 -0.91 -2.16
C GLY A 53 -9.12 -0.68 -1.95
N TRP A 54 -8.31 -1.49 -2.62
CA TRP A 54 -6.86 -1.40 -2.56
C TRP A 54 -6.25 -1.52 -3.94
N ASN A 55 -5.02 -1.04 -4.08
CA ASN A 55 -4.23 -1.22 -5.28
C ASN A 55 -2.74 -1.26 -4.92
N ILE A 56 -1.90 -1.30 -5.96
CA ILE A 56 -0.46 -1.32 -5.82
C ILE A 56 0.08 0.11 -5.89
N HIS A 57 0.81 0.52 -4.85
CA HIS A 57 1.58 1.74 -4.80
C HIS A 57 3.05 1.47 -5.07
N HIS A 58 3.73 2.36 -5.79
CA HIS A 58 5.18 2.32 -5.94
C HIS A 58 5.82 3.19 -4.85
N LYS A 59 6.53 2.56 -3.90
CA LYS A 59 7.22 3.28 -2.81
C LYS A 59 8.11 4.37 -3.38
N GLN A 60 9.02 4.01 -4.29
CA GLN A 60 9.66 4.97 -5.18
C GLN A 60 8.85 5.06 -6.49
N PRO A 61 8.32 6.23 -6.86
CA PRO A 61 7.57 6.41 -8.11
C PRO A 61 8.39 6.09 -9.36
N LEU A 62 7.72 5.59 -10.42
CA LEU A 62 8.36 5.28 -11.70
C LEU A 62 9.05 6.52 -12.32
N ALA A 63 8.38 7.68 -12.27
CA ALA A 63 8.93 8.95 -12.75
C ALA A 63 10.21 9.38 -12.01
N LYS A 64 10.47 8.81 -10.83
CA LYS A 64 11.64 9.08 -9.99
C LYS A 64 12.61 7.89 -9.93
N GLY A 65 12.57 7.00 -10.94
CA GLY A 65 13.49 5.87 -11.06
C GLY A 65 13.11 4.64 -10.21
N GLY A 66 11.85 4.57 -9.77
CA GLY A 66 11.26 3.36 -9.23
C GLY A 66 11.06 2.28 -10.30
N THR A 67 10.73 1.07 -9.86
CA THR A 67 10.50 -0.08 -10.75
C THR A 67 9.28 -0.89 -10.31
N ASN A 68 8.82 -1.80 -11.16
CA ASN A 68 7.79 -2.77 -10.79
C ASN A 68 8.35 -4.00 -10.05
N ASP A 69 9.49 -3.85 -9.36
CA ASP A 69 10.04 -4.91 -8.52
C ASP A 69 9.18 -5.07 -7.26
N PRO A 70 8.81 -6.29 -6.84
CA PRO A 70 8.00 -6.52 -5.62
C PRO A 70 8.52 -5.82 -4.36
N LEU A 71 9.82 -5.57 -4.23
CA LEU A 71 10.41 -4.86 -3.08
C LEU A 71 10.16 -3.34 -3.12
N ASN A 72 9.81 -2.78 -4.28
CA ASN A 72 9.40 -1.39 -4.47
C ASN A 72 7.87 -1.20 -4.49
N LEU A 73 7.10 -2.28 -4.48
CA LEU A 73 5.64 -2.22 -4.50
C LEU A 73 5.09 -2.25 -3.08
N GLU A 74 3.93 -1.65 -2.84
CA GLU A 74 3.19 -1.74 -1.58
C GLU A 74 1.71 -1.94 -1.85
N ILE A 75 1.06 -2.78 -1.03
CA ILE A 75 -0.39 -2.99 -1.09
C ILE A 75 -1.01 -1.98 -0.12
N VAL A 76 -1.80 -1.05 -0.64
CA VAL A 76 -2.37 0.04 0.17
C VAL A 76 -3.83 0.28 -0.16
N TYR A 77 -4.56 0.88 0.79
CA TYR A 77 -5.88 1.43 0.52
C TYR A 77 -5.83 2.43 -0.64
N ILE A 78 -6.83 2.43 -1.52
CA ILE A 78 -6.82 3.32 -2.70
C ILE A 78 -6.69 4.80 -2.30
N GLY A 79 -7.38 5.22 -1.24
CA GLY A 79 -7.23 6.60 -0.74
C GLY A 79 -5.82 6.89 -0.20
N THR A 80 -5.15 5.91 0.41
CA THR A 80 -3.75 6.04 0.83
C THR A 80 -2.85 6.25 -0.38
N ASN A 81 -3.07 5.51 -1.47
CA ASN A 81 -2.32 5.70 -2.72
C ASN A 81 -2.61 7.07 -3.36
N ASP A 82 -3.88 7.48 -3.39
CA ASP A 82 -4.31 8.78 -3.92
C ASP A 82 -3.75 9.96 -3.08
N GLU A 83 -3.57 9.80 -1.76
CA GLU A 83 -2.94 10.82 -0.90
C GLU A 83 -1.41 10.87 -1.09
N ALA A 84 -0.78 9.70 -1.23
CA ALA A 84 0.67 9.58 -1.44
C ALA A 84 1.10 10.05 -2.83
N GLU A 85 0.31 9.78 -3.87
CA GLU A 85 0.59 10.11 -5.28
C GLU A 85 2.01 9.68 -5.69
N ASP A 86 2.72 10.51 -6.47
CA ASP A 86 4.12 10.36 -6.82
C ASP A 86 5.07 11.04 -5.81
N LYS A 87 4.67 11.17 -4.53
CA LYS A 87 5.48 11.81 -3.50
C LYS A 87 6.38 10.79 -2.81
N THR A 88 7.60 11.21 -2.50
CA THR A 88 8.54 10.43 -1.66
C THR A 88 8.51 10.87 -0.20
N SER A 89 7.68 11.87 0.13
CA SER A 89 7.30 12.24 1.49
C SER A 89 5.88 12.78 1.45
N PHE A 90 4.99 12.25 2.28
CA PHE A 90 3.56 12.51 2.26
C PHE A 90 3.00 12.48 3.68
N VAL A 91 1.80 13.05 3.87
CA VAL A 91 1.14 13.15 5.18
C VAL A 91 -0.19 12.44 5.12
N ILE A 92 -0.44 11.53 6.05
CA ILE A 92 -1.71 10.81 6.20
C ILE A 92 -2.04 10.76 7.68
N LYS A 93 -3.25 11.19 8.06
CA LYS A 93 -3.70 11.25 9.47
C LYS A 93 -2.67 11.95 10.38
N ASP A 94 -2.16 13.10 9.95
CA ASP A 94 -1.14 13.90 10.64
C ASP A 94 0.23 13.22 10.86
N ILE A 95 0.43 12.02 10.32
CA ILE A 95 1.72 11.33 10.32
C ILE A 95 2.45 11.64 9.02
N VAL A 96 3.68 12.12 9.14
CA VAL A 96 4.55 12.35 7.98
C VAL A 96 5.34 11.08 7.69
N TYR A 97 5.25 10.60 6.46
CA TYR A 97 5.98 9.46 5.97
C TYR A 97 7.09 9.90 5.01
N GLU A 98 8.12 9.07 4.87
CA GLU A 98 9.16 9.24 3.87
C GLU A 98 9.65 7.92 3.29
N VAL A 99 9.97 7.96 2.01
CA VAL A 99 10.52 6.83 1.27
C VAL A 99 12.04 6.88 1.39
N ARG A 100 12.63 5.78 1.86
CA ARG A 100 14.08 5.62 1.98
C ARG A 100 14.55 4.48 1.08
N ARG A 101 15.65 4.69 0.36
CA ARG A 101 16.31 3.61 -0.38
C ARG A 101 17.08 2.74 0.60
N ILE A 102 16.83 1.43 0.58
CA ILE A 102 17.58 0.46 1.38
C ILE A 102 18.77 -0.05 0.57
N LYS A 103 18.47 -0.64 -0.58
CA LYS A 103 19.41 -1.11 -1.60
C LYS A 103 18.66 -1.17 -2.92
N ARG A 104 19.29 -1.14 -4.09
CA ARG A 104 18.52 -1.39 -5.31
C ARG A 104 18.11 -2.88 -5.38
N PRO A 105 16.85 -3.23 -5.71
CA PRO A 105 15.70 -2.38 -6.05
C PRO A 105 14.75 -2.05 -4.88
N GLU A 106 15.13 -2.35 -3.65
CA GLU A 106 14.34 -2.19 -2.42
C GLU A 106 14.27 -0.75 -1.87
N TYR A 107 13.05 -0.33 -1.58
CA TYR A 107 12.73 0.89 -0.85
C TYR A 107 11.85 0.55 0.35
N GLY A 108 11.94 1.35 1.40
CA GLY A 108 11.08 1.29 2.56
C GLY A 108 10.34 2.60 2.79
N ILE A 109 9.20 2.54 3.46
CA ILE A 109 8.42 3.70 3.92
C ILE A 109 8.59 3.78 5.42
N TYR A 110 8.99 4.96 5.91
CA TYR A 110 9.29 5.22 7.31
C TYR A 110 8.42 6.35 7.83
N ILE A 111 8.17 6.36 9.14
CA ILE A 111 7.67 7.57 9.81
C ILE A 111 8.83 8.56 9.89
N LYS A 112 8.64 9.73 9.27
CA LYS A 112 9.69 10.76 9.14
C LYS A 112 10.18 11.21 10.51
N GLY A 113 11.50 11.31 10.64
CA GLY A 113 12.14 11.66 11.92
C GLY A 113 12.28 10.49 12.90
N THR A 114 11.90 9.27 12.51
CA THR A 114 12.11 8.04 13.27
C THR A 114 12.77 6.97 12.39
N ASP A 115 13.18 5.84 12.97
CA ASP A 115 13.63 4.66 12.22
C ASP A 115 12.55 3.57 12.09
N GLN A 116 11.30 3.92 12.39
CA GLN A 116 10.18 3.00 12.27
C GLN A 116 9.80 2.81 10.80
N ARG A 117 10.10 1.62 10.26
CA ARG A 117 9.63 1.13 8.94
C ARG A 117 8.19 0.63 9.06
N VAL A 118 7.32 1.04 8.14
CA VAL A 118 5.88 0.74 8.17
C VAL A 118 5.34 0.01 6.94
N ASP A 119 6.12 -0.05 5.85
CA ASP A 119 5.78 -0.87 4.69
C ASP A 119 5.99 -2.36 4.99
N TRP A 120 5.36 -3.22 4.19
CA TRP A 120 5.68 -4.63 4.22
C TRP A 120 7.16 -4.88 3.88
N HIS A 121 7.77 -5.75 4.66
CA HIS A 121 9.14 -6.24 4.51
C HIS A 121 9.22 -7.69 4.97
N ARG A 122 10.27 -8.41 4.54
CA ARG A 122 10.55 -9.79 4.96
C ARG A 122 11.24 -9.84 6.31
#